data_AF-A0A936VI24-F1
#
_entry.id   AF-A0A936VI24-F1
#
_cell.length_a   1.000
_cell.length_b   1.000
_cell.length_c   1.000
_cell.angle_alpha   90.00
_cell.angle_beta   90.00
_cell.angle_gamma   90.00
#
_symmetry.space_group_name_H-M   'P 1'
#
loop_
_entity.id
_entity.type
_entity.pdbx_description
1 polymer ?
#
loop_
_entity_poly.entity_id
_entity_poly.type
_entity_poly.pdbx_seq_one_letter_code
_entity_poly.pdbx_strand_id
1 'polypeptide(L)'
;MAANSDNPKKKKRKRYGSYAWKSPSGYLYARVFVKNADGSVKPIYRRAENITHGEQIGEELKREFENRGQAFIDGRKMAFGELAEWYKKEFVISPVYVNGIKIEGMRTWEHEQNKIDRIVTGIGKKVLISEIDESTFRTFRKKRIKDGVSITTINRDFESIRL
;
A
#
# COMPACT_ATOMS: atom_id res chain seq x y z
N MET A 1 -39.72 27.68 40.46
CA MET A 1 -39.02 26.85 41.46
C MET A 1 -38.71 25.52 40.80
N ALA A 2 -37.42 25.18 40.73
CA ALA A 2 -36.89 24.05 39.98
C ALA A 2 -37.09 22.73 40.75
N ALA A 3 -37.57 21.69 40.06
CA ALA A 3 -37.58 20.33 40.57
C ALA A 3 -36.28 19.63 40.13
N ASN A 4 -35.36 19.47 41.09
CA ASN A 4 -34.19 18.60 40.98
C ASN A 4 -34.66 17.13 40.85
N SER A 5 -34.32 16.48 39.75
CA SER A 5 -34.26 15.02 39.68
C SER A 5 -32.80 14.60 39.62
N ASP A 6 -32.29 14.25 40.80
CA ASP A 6 -30.95 13.74 41.03
C ASP A 6 -30.86 12.33 40.43
N ASN A 7 -30.34 12.23 39.20
CA ASN A 7 -30.23 10.98 38.46
C ASN A 7 -28.88 10.31 38.81
N PRO A 8 -28.86 9.10 39.41
CA PRO A 8 -27.64 8.51 39.92
C PRO A 8 -26.64 8.25 38.79
N LYS A 9 -25.44 8.84 38.93
CA LYS A 9 -24.29 8.67 38.02
C LYS A 9 -24.01 7.18 37.81
N LYS A 10 -24.45 6.64 36.66
CA LYS A 10 -24.15 5.27 36.23
C LYS A 10 -22.63 5.04 36.25
N LYS A 11 -22.17 4.09 37.08
CA LYS A 11 -20.76 3.64 37.17
C LYS A 11 -20.22 3.37 35.76
N LYS A 12 -19.16 4.09 35.34
CA LYS A 12 -18.49 3.88 34.05
C LYS A 12 -18.03 2.41 33.99
N ARG A 13 -18.65 1.62 33.11
CA ARG A 13 -18.22 0.24 32.83
C ARG A 13 -16.75 0.28 32.42
N LYS A 14 -15.91 -0.55 33.07
CA LYS A 14 -14.49 -0.69 32.75
C LYS A 14 -14.36 -0.91 31.24
N ARG A 15 -13.81 0.07 30.53
CA ARG A 15 -13.50 -0.02 29.11
C ARG A 15 -12.41 -1.08 29.00
N TYR A 16 -12.73 -2.23 28.39
CA TYR A 16 -11.68 -3.04 27.78
C TYR A 16 -10.88 -2.09 26.85
N GLY A 17 -9.57 -2.28 26.76
CA GLY A 17 -8.66 -1.45 25.97
C GLY A 17 -9.25 -0.99 24.62
N SER A 18 -8.85 0.16 24.09
CA SER A 18 -9.50 0.80 22.93
C SER A 18 -9.72 -0.09 21.72
N TYR A 19 -8.97 -1.20 21.63
CA TYR A 19 -9.03 -2.18 20.55
C TYR A 19 -9.47 -3.59 20.98
N ALA A 20 -9.54 -3.92 22.28
CA ALA A 20 -9.87 -5.27 22.73
C ALA A 20 -11.39 -5.50 22.83
N TRP A 21 -11.92 -6.45 22.05
CA TRP A 21 -13.32 -6.85 22.01
C TRP A 21 -13.47 -8.35 22.32
N LYS A 22 -14.36 -8.68 23.26
CA LYS A 22 -14.69 -10.07 23.60
C LYS A 22 -15.94 -10.50 22.82
N SER A 23 -15.85 -11.61 22.10
CA SER A 23 -16.97 -12.18 21.37
C SER A 23 -18.01 -12.80 22.32
N PRO A 24 -19.27 -12.94 21.88
CA PRO A 24 -20.27 -13.71 22.62
C PRO A 24 -19.86 -15.15 22.92
N SER A 25 -19.01 -15.73 22.06
CA SER A 25 -18.41 -17.07 22.22
C SER A 25 -17.22 -17.12 23.19
N GLY A 26 -16.86 -15.99 23.81
CA GLY A 26 -15.84 -15.92 24.87
C GLY A 26 -14.41 -15.65 24.38
N TYR A 27 -14.16 -15.65 23.07
CA TYR A 27 -12.85 -15.34 22.49
C TYR A 27 -12.55 -13.85 22.51
N LEU A 28 -11.27 -13.51 22.59
CA LEU A 28 -10.81 -12.12 22.55
C LEU A 28 -10.30 -11.78 21.15
N TYR A 29 -10.64 -10.58 20.69
CA TYR A 29 -10.22 -10.04 19.40
C TYR A 29 -9.73 -8.61 19.56
N ALA A 30 -8.72 -8.24 18.80
CA ALA A 30 -8.49 -6.85 18.43
C ALA A 30 -9.54 -6.43 17.38
N ARG A 31 -10.15 -5.25 17.54
CA ARG A 31 -11.15 -4.69 16.63
C ARG A 31 -10.78 -3.26 16.24
N VAL A 32 -10.59 -3.04 14.94
CA VAL A 32 -10.35 -1.71 14.35
C VAL A 32 -11.43 -1.42 13.31
N PHE A 33 -11.95 -0.19 13.29
CA PHE A 33 -12.88 0.27 12.29
C PHE A 33 -12.11 1.01 11.19
N VAL A 34 -12.15 0.48 9.98
CA VAL A 34 -11.48 1.07 8.82
C VAL A 34 -12.50 1.77 7.94
N LYS A 35 -12.21 3.03 7.60
CA LYS A 35 -12.97 3.77 6.59
C LYS A 35 -12.43 3.43 5.21
N ASN A 36 -13.31 2.97 4.34
CA ASN A 36 -13.01 2.76 2.92
C ASN A 36 -13.19 4.07 2.16
N ALA A 37 -12.65 4.13 0.94
CA ALA A 37 -12.70 5.31 0.08
C ALA A 37 -14.13 5.73 -0.33
N ASP A 38 -15.09 4.80 -0.26
CA ASP A 38 -16.52 5.03 -0.51
C ASP A 38 -17.27 5.61 0.72
N GLY A 39 -16.56 5.87 1.83
CA GLY A 39 -17.15 6.35 3.08
C GLY A 39 -17.75 5.25 3.96
N SER A 40 -17.74 3.99 3.51
CA SER A 40 -18.19 2.85 4.31
C SER A 40 -17.18 2.51 5.41
N VAL A 41 -17.69 2.10 6.58
CA VAL A 41 -16.84 1.68 7.70
C VAL A 41 -16.95 0.18 7.87
N LYS A 42 -15.83 -0.54 7.77
CA LYS A 42 -15.79 -1.99 8.00
C LYS A 42 -14.99 -2.32 9.25
N PRO A 43 -15.54 -3.12 10.18
CA PRO A 43 -14.77 -3.64 11.31
C PRO A 43 -13.87 -4.78 10.86
N ILE A 44 -12.60 -4.71 11.25
CA ILE A 44 -11.63 -5.80 11.09
C ILE A 44 -11.38 -6.41 12.46
N TYR A 45 -11.43 -7.73 12.53
CA TYR A 45 -11.21 -8.50 13.75
C TYR A 45 -9.96 -9.35 13.59
N ARG A 46 -9.10 -9.38 14.60
CA ARG A 46 -7.95 -10.29 14.65
C ARG A 46 -7.89 -10.93 16.03
N ARG A 47 -7.70 -12.24 16.10
CA ARG A 47 -7.78 -13.00 17.35
C ARG A 47 -6.65 -12.59 18.28
N ALA A 48 -6.97 -12.39 19.55
CA ALA A 48 -6.02 -12.06 20.60
C ALA A 48 -6.09 -13.10 21.71
N GLU A 49 -4.95 -13.39 22.32
CA GLU A 49 -4.83 -14.36 23.41
C GLU A 49 -5.13 -13.72 24.77
N ASN A 50 -4.81 -12.44 24.91
CA ASN A 50 -5.05 -11.64 26.11
C ASN A 50 -5.29 -10.16 25.74
N ILE A 51 -5.70 -9.34 26.72
CA ILE A 51 -6.11 -7.95 26.49
C ILE A 51 -4.95 -7.11 25.94
N THR A 52 -3.74 -7.28 26.48
CA THR A 52 -2.54 -6.59 26.05
C THR A 52 -2.15 -6.94 24.61
N HIS A 53 -2.25 -8.22 24.25
CA HIS A 53 -2.03 -8.70 22.88
C HIS A 53 -3.07 -8.11 21.92
N GLY A 54 -4.33 -7.98 22.36
CA GLY A 54 -5.38 -7.32 21.58
C GLY A 54 -5.14 -5.82 21.36
N GLU A 55 -4.52 -5.13 22.32
CA GLU A 55 -4.11 -3.73 22.15
C GLU A 55 -2.95 -3.58 21.16
N GLN A 56 -1.92 -4.42 21.28
CA GLN A 56 -0.77 -4.43 20.36
C GLN A 56 -1.20 -4.68 18.91
N ILE A 57 -2.04 -5.71 18.71
CA ILE A 57 -2.60 -6.01 17.38
C ILE A 57 -3.46 -4.85 16.87
N GLY A 58 -4.23 -4.20 17.74
CA GLY A 58 -5.07 -3.06 17.37
C GLY A 58 -4.28 -1.85 16.90
N GLU A 59 -3.17 -1.54 17.58
CA GLU A 59 -2.25 -0.47 17.19
C GLU A 59 -1.51 -0.78 15.89
N GLU A 60 -1.07 -2.03 15.72
CA GLU A 60 -0.44 -2.50 14.48
C GLU A 60 -1.40 -2.37 13.30
N LEU A 61 -2.62 -2.87 13.43
CA LEU A 61 -3.67 -2.75 12.40
C LEU A 61 -3.94 -1.27 12.07
N LYS A 62 -4.06 -0.41 13.09
CA LYS A 62 -4.27 1.02 12.86
C LYS A 62 -3.12 1.65 12.08
N ARG A 63 -1.86 1.36 12.45
CA ARG A 63 -0.66 1.85 11.74
C ARG A 63 -0.60 1.34 10.32
N GLU A 64 -0.89 0.07 10.07
CA GLU A 64 -0.94 -0.48 8.71
C GLU A 64 -1.97 0.26 7.83
N PHE A 65 -3.15 0.57 8.38
CA PHE A 65 -4.19 1.30 7.64
C PHE A 65 -3.88 2.78 7.45
N GLU A 66 -3.29 3.44 8.44
CA GLU A 66 -2.81 4.83 8.32
C GLU A 66 -1.67 4.92 7.28
N ASN A 67 -0.70 4.00 7.33
CA ASN A 67 0.39 3.92 6.36
C ASN A 67 -0.11 3.60 4.95
N ARG A 68 -1.05 2.66 4.79
CA ARG A 68 -1.65 2.36 3.48
C ARG A 68 -2.50 3.53 2.95
N GLY A 69 -3.23 4.21 3.83
CA GLY A 69 -4.03 5.39 3.47
C GLY A 69 -3.14 6.56 3.05
N GLN A 70 -2.06 6.81 3.79
CA GLN A 70 -1.04 7.81 3.45
C GLN A 70 -0.34 7.46 2.14
N ALA A 71 0.11 6.22 1.96
CA ALA A 71 0.72 5.73 0.73
C ALA A 71 -0.22 5.83 -0.49
N PHE A 72 -1.53 5.63 -0.30
CA PHE A 72 -2.52 5.80 -1.37
C PHE A 72 -2.76 7.28 -1.72
N ILE A 73 -2.78 8.18 -0.71
CA ILE A 73 -2.90 9.63 -0.92
C ILE A 73 -1.64 10.20 -1.59
N ASP A 74 -0.47 9.77 -1.15
CA ASP A 74 0.82 10.14 -1.74
C ASP A 74 0.96 9.53 -3.14
N GLY A 75 0.50 8.30 -3.36
CA GLY A 75 0.48 7.65 -4.67
C GLY A 75 -0.35 8.38 -5.73
N ARG A 76 -1.43 9.11 -5.35
CA ARG A 76 -2.16 9.96 -6.32
C ARG A 76 -1.41 11.24 -6.70
N LYS A 77 -0.55 11.74 -5.83
CA LYS A 77 0.20 12.99 -6.05
C LYS A 77 1.61 12.74 -6.57
N MET A 78 2.06 11.49 -6.55
CA MET A 78 3.38 11.08 -6.98
C MET A 78 3.46 11.07 -8.50
N ALA A 79 4.57 11.61 -9.02
CA ALA A 79 4.88 11.52 -10.43
C ALA A 79 5.40 10.13 -10.78
N PHE A 80 5.12 9.66 -12.00
CA PHE A 80 5.55 8.35 -12.47
C PHE A 80 7.08 8.17 -12.42
N GLY A 81 7.84 9.24 -12.65
CA GLY A 81 9.29 9.23 -12.48
C GLY A 81 9.74 8.98 -11.05
N GLU A 82 9.05 9.55 -10.06
CA GLU A 82 9.36 9.37 -8.63
C GLU A 82 9.08 7.93 -8.20
N LEU A 83 7.94 7.37 -8.65
CA LEU A 83 7.61 5.97 -8.41
C LEU A 83 8.67 5.04 -9.02
N ALA A 84 9.09 5.32 -10.26
CA ALA A 84 10.11 4.53 -10.93
C ALA A 84 11.46 4.60 -10.22
N GLU A 85 11.85 5.77 -9.69
CA GLU A 85 13.07 5.91 -8.89
C GLU A 85 12.99 5.15 -7.56
N TRP A 86 11.87 5.27 -6.85
CA TRP A 86 11.63 4.49 -5.64
C TRP A 86 11.69 2.99 -5.92
N TYR A 87 11.00 2.51 -6.97
CA TYR A 87 10.99 1.10 -7.34
C TYR A 87 12.39 0.59 -7.69
N LYS A 88 13.18 1.37 -8.43
CA LYS A 88 14.56 1.01 -8.74
C LYS A 88 15.44 0.89 -7.50
N LYS A 89 15.29 1.79 -6.53
CA LYS A 89 16.05 1.78 -5.28
C LYS A 89 15.66 0.61 -4.37
N GLU A 90 14.37 0.25 -4.35
CA GLU A 90 13.86 -0.76 -3.43
C GLU A 90 14.01 -2.18 -3.99
N PHE A 91 13.69 -2.38 -5.27
CA PHE A 91 13.57 -3.72 -5.86
C PHE A 91 14.62 -4.04 -6.91
N VAL A 92 15.18 -3.03 -7.58
CA VAL A 92 16.13 -3.20 -8.69
C VAL A 92 17.56 -2.87 -8.27
N ILE A 93 17.99 -3.55 -7.21
CA ILE A 93 19.31 -3.39 -6.61
C ILE A 93 20.31 -4.42 -7.13
N SER A 94 21.59 -4.01 -7.13
CA SER A 94 22.74 -4.84 -7.49
C SER A 94 22.78 -6.13 -6.65
N PRO A 95 23.20 -7.28 -7.23
CA PRO A 95 23.21 -8.53 -6.50
C PRO A 95 24.27 -8.50 -5.40
N VAL A 96 23.87 -8.80 -4.17
CA VAL A 96 24.77 -8.91 -3.03
C VAL A 96 25.15 -10.37 -2.84
N TYR A 97 26.45 -10.63 -2.76
CA TYR A 97 27.00 -11.97 -2.56
C TYR A 97 27.70 -12.07 -1.21
N VAL A 98 27.44 -13.15 -0.49
CA VAL A 98 28.18 -13.54 0.72
C VAL A 98 28.63 -14.98 0.53
N ASN A 99 29.94 -15.23 0.66
CA ASN A 99 30.55 -16.55 0.44
C ASN A 99 30.23 -17.17 -0.93
N GLY A 100 30.16 -16.34 -1.98
CA GLY A 100 29.83 -16.79 -3.34
C GLY A 100 28.35 -17.10 -3.59
N ILE A 101 27.50 -17.04 -2.56
CA ILE A 101 26.05 -17.25 -2.66
C ILE A 101 25.37 -15.89 -2.76
N LYS A 102 24.45 -15.75 -3.73
CA LYS A 102 23.64 -14.54 -3.87
C LYS A 102 22.61 -14.52 -2.75
N ILE A 103 22.69 -13.53 -1.87
CA ILE A 103 21.75 -13.38 -0.75
C ILE A 103 20.64 -12.39 -1.07
N GLU A 104 20.87 -11.43 -1.96
CA GLU A 104 19.93 -10.35 -2.25
C GLU A 104 20.14 -9.77 -3.65
N GLY A 105 19.14 -9.03 -4.14
CA GLY A 105 19.21 -8.29 -5.40
C GLY A 105 19.11 -9.15 -6.66
N MET A 106 19.23 -8.48 -7.81
CA MET A 106 18.99 -9.06 -9.12
C MET A 106 20.27 -9.08 -9.94
N ARG A 107 20.65 -10.23 -10.52
CA ARG A 107 21.83 -10.30 -11.41
C ARG A 107 21.72 -9.39 -12.63
N THR A 108 20.50 -9.22 -13.14
CA THR A 108 20.15 -8.40 -14.29
C THR A 108 19.62 -7.01 -13.88
N TRP A 109 19.96 -6.51 -12.69
CA TRP A 109 19.48 -5.23 -12.17
C TRP A 109 19.67 -4.09 -13.19
N GLU A 110 20.82 -4.02 -13.86
CA GLU A 110 21.14 -2.98 -14.83
C GLU A 110 20.21 -3.03 -16.06
N HIS A 111 19.88 -4.22 -16.55
CA HIS A 111 18.93 -4.38 -17.65
C HIS A 111 17.52 -3.94 -17.25
N GLU A 112 17.11 -4.25 -16.03
CA GLU A 112 15.79 -3.87 -15.52
C GLU A 112 15.71 -2.36 -15.23
N GLN A 113 16.78 -1.74 -14.71
CA GLN A 113 16.84 -0.28 -14.56
C GLN A 113 16.72 0.44 -15.91
N ASN A 114 17.50 0.00 -16.89
CA ASN A 114 17.42 0.55 -18.25
C ASN A 114 16.04 0.37 -18.87
N LYS A 115 15.37 -0.75 -18.59
CA LYS A 115 14.00 -1.00 -19.05
C LYS A 115 13.01 -0.01 -18.43
N ILE A 116 13.08 0.19 -17.12
CA ILE A 116 12.25 1.17 -16.39
C ILE A 116 12.51 2.58 -16.93
N ASP A 117 13.77 2.96 -17.18
CA ASP A 117 14.11 4.28 -17.72
C ASP A 117 13.54 4.53 -19.12
N ARG A 118 13.51 3.51 -19.97
CA ARG A 118 12.85 3.60 -21.28
C ARG A 118 11.35 3.80 -21.15
N ILE A 119 10.70 3.08 -20.25
CA ILE A 119 9.26 3.20 -19.99
C ILE A 119 8.93 4.61 -19.49
N VAL A 120 9.68 5.08 -18.49
CA VAL A 120 9.55 6.42 -17.91
C VAL A 120 9.79 7.52 -18.95
N THR A 121 10.77 7.33 -19.84
CA THR A 121 11.04 8.28 -20.94
C THR A 121 9.92 8.30 -21.97
N GLY A 122 9.31 7.13 -22.27
CA GLY A 122 8.25 7.05 -23.26
C GLY A 122 6.89 7.54 -22.76
N ILE A 123 6.57 7.33 -21.47
CA ILE A 123 5.33 7.80 -20.84
C ILE A 123 5.48 9.27 -20.41
N GLY A 124 6.60 9.60 -19.76
CA GLY A 124 6.89 10.93 -19.24
C GLY A 124 7.15 10.92 -17.74
N LYS A 125 8.24 11.56 -17.31
CA LYS A 125 8.67 11.61 -15.90
C LYS A 125 7.70 12.35 -14.98
N LYS A 126 7.04 13.39 -15.49
CA LYS A 126 6.19 14.31 -14.72
C LYS A 126 4.71 13.93 -14.72
N VAL A 127 4.32 12.86 -15.43
CA VAL A 127 2.94 12.39 -15.48
C VAL A 127 2.56 11.88 -14.10
N LEU A 128 1.44 12.33 -13.56
CA LEU A 128 0.95 11.83 -12.27
C LEU A 128 0.42 10.42 -12.44
N ILE A 129 0.67 9.54 -11.47
CA ILE A 129 0.18 8.15 -11.52
C ILE A 129 -1.35 8.11 -11.65
N SER A 130 -2.05 9.06 -11.02
CA SER A 130 -3.50 9.17 -11.10
C SER A 130 -4.04 9.50 -12.50
N GLU A 131 -3.21 10.04 -13.38
CA GLU A 131 -3.57 10.44 -14.74
C GLU A 131 -3.24 9.35 -15.76
N ILE A 132 -2.51 8.30 -15.36
CA ILE A 132 -2.14 7.20 -16.25
C ILE A 132 -3.37 6.31 -16.48
N ASP A 133 -3.76 6.24 -17.74
CA ASP A 133 -4.90 5.44 -18.22
C ASP A 133 -4.50 4.55 -19.41
N GLU A 134 -5.46 3.84 -20.00
CA GLU A 134 -5.21 3.00 -21.17
C GLU A 134 -4.72 3.81 -22.38
N SER A 135 -5.16 5.07 -22.52
CA SER A 135 -4.76 5.93 -23.64
C SER A 135 -3.25 6.25 -23.60
N THR A 136 -2.70 6.39 -22.40
CA THR A 136 -1.27 6.59 -22.15
C THR A 136 -0.46 5.41 -22.67
N PHE A 137 -0.85 4.18 -22.33
CA PHE A 137 -0.17 2.96 -22.81
C PHE A 137 -0.35 2.73 -24.31
N ARG A 138 -1.53 3.04 -24.86
CA ARG A 138 -1.76 2.98 -26.32
C ARG A 138 -0.86 3.97 -27.06
N THR A 139 -0.68 5.17 -26.53
CA THR A 139 0.19 6.21 -27.11
C THR A 139 1.66 5.79 -27.04
N PHE A 140 2.11 5.28 -25.90
CA PHE A 140 3.45 4.71 -25.75
C PHE A 140 3.71 3.59 -26.76
N ARG A 141 2.78 2.63 -26.88
CA ARG A 141 2.89 1.53 -27.85
C ARG A 141 2.98 2.05 -29.29
N LYS A 142 2.10 2.97 -29.70
CA LYS A 142 2.12 3.55 -31.05
C LYS A 142 3.45 4.24 -31.34
N LYS A 143 3.98 5.02 -30.40
CA LYS A 143 5.27 5.70 -30.54
C LYS A 143 6.41 4.69 -30.73
N ARG A 144 6.46 3.65 -29.89
CA ARG A 144 7.52 2.62 -29.95
C ARG A 144 7.47 1.81 -31.25
N ILE A 145 6.28 1.50 -31.75
CA ILE A 145 6.13 0.86 -33.07
C ILE A 145 6.68 1.78 -34.17
N LYS A 146 6.37 3.08 -34.11
CA LYS A 146 6.90 4.08 -35.06
C LYS A 146 8.43 4.18 -34.99
N ASP A 147 9.01 4.03 -33.81
CA ASP A 147 10.47 4.01 -33.60
C ASP A 147 11.14 2.69 -34.05
N GLY A 148 10.38 1.77 -34.68
CA GLY A 148 10.90 0.51 -35.24
C GLY A 148 11.05 -0.63 -34.24
N VAL A 149 10.46 -0.50 -33.04
CA VAL A 149 10.59 -1.51 -31.98
C VAL A 149 9.59 -2.65 -32.19
N SER A 150 10.06 -3.89 -32.05
CA SER A 150 9.20 -5.07 -32.21
C SER A 150 8.10 -5.13 -31.14
N ILE A 151 6.92 -5.62 -31.54
CA ILE A 151 5.76 -5.79 -30.65
C ILE A 151 6.12 -6.68 -29.46
N THR A 152 6.94 -7.71 -29.65
CA THR A 152 7.42 -8.59 -28.57
C THR A 152 8.19 -7.81 -27.50
N THR A 153 9.04 -6.86 -27.89
CA THR A 153 9.79 -6.03 -26.95
C THR A 153 8.86 -5.10 -26.18
N ILE A 154 7.87 -4.51 -26.86
CA ILE A 154 6.87 -3.63 -26.22
C ILE A 154 6.02 -4.41 -25.22
N ASN A 155 5.63 -5.64 -25.53
CA ASN A 155 4.88 -6.48 -24.61
C ASN A 155 5.73 -6.84 -23.37
N ARG A 156 7.02 -7.15 -23.55
CA ARG A 156 7.96 -7.34 -22.42
C ARG A 156 8.10 -6.09 -21.55
N ASP A 157 8.10 -4.90 -22.16
CA ASP A 157 8.10 -3.62 -21.45
C ASP A 157 6.80 -3.41 -20.64
N PHE A 158 5.65 -3.85 -21.15
CA PHE A 158 4.38 -3.77 -20.40
C PHE A 158 4.24 -4.80 -19.28
N GLU A 159 4.79 -5.99 -19.44
CA GLU A 159 4.78 -7.01 -18.37
C GLU A 159 5.47 -6.50 -17.10
N SER A 160 6.54 -5.69 -17.19
CA SER A 160 7.16 -5.08 -16.00
C SER A 160 6.29 -4.06 -15.28
N ILE A 161 5.25 -3.53 -15.92
CA ILE A 161 4.37 -2.52 -15.32
C ILE A 161 3.18 -3.19 -14.62
N ARG A 162 2.81 -4.41 -15.04
CA ARG A 162 1.56 -5.09 -14.68
C ARG A 162 1.62 -5.84 -13.34
N LEU A 163 2.35 -5.33 -12.35
CA LEU A 163 2.47 -5.93 -11.01
C LEU A 163 1.13 -6.37 -10.42
#